data_AF-A0A9P6Z4W9-F1
#
_entry.id   AF-A0A9P6Z4W9-F1
#
_cell.length_a   1.000
_cell.length_b   1.000
_cell.length_c   1.000
_cell.angle_alpha   90.00
_cell.angle_beta   90.00
_cell.angle_gamma   90.00
#
_symmetry.space_group_name_H-M   'P 1'
#
loop_
_entity.id
_entity.type
_entity.pdbx_description
1 polymer ?
#
loop_
_entity_poly.entity_id
_entity_poly.type
_entity_poly.pdbx_seq_one_letter_code
_entity_poly.pdbx_strand_id
1 'polypeptide(L)'
;MFLPVLYKHIILGHRQHTKQLEQGLSENNYLKQIAGEYTQTVTLRCRHVGSERHWRFIFEQLPNVHQLYFRDDMTLSIKKIQQVLSIVPQATLLDIRYCNINNDDEDKSMLFTKITELNLMWTDFSQEAIKKLFQSVPNLKGVTLGANHNKKPMENDAALYIMQALCPSVEKLSISLQQVKESTLCKVLAAYNQQLVELSLRCEGDEIIKAISHYTKSLKHLVIRHSGYYDPIDVMDVLRECGSLNHFELYFLPHLTNGWQVDQAILSEEDRVVVIRFGHDWDPTCMQMDEILYSIAEKVKNFAVIYLVDITEVPDFNKMYELYDPCTTMFFFRNKHIMIDLGTGNNNKINWALDDKQEMIDLIEIVYRGARKGRGLVVSLKDYSTKYKY
;
A
#
# COMPACT_ATOMS: atom_id res chain seq x y z
N MET A 1 -26.86 -20.72 5.51
CA MET A 1 -25.56 -21.00 4.85
C MET A 1 -24.70 -19.76 4.62
N PHE A 2 -25.23 -18.55 4.37
CA PHE A 2 -24.40 -17.36 4.07
C PHE A 2 -23.92 -16.56 5.29
N LEU A 3 -24.56 -16.72 6.45
CA LEU A 3 -24.25 -15.94 7.66
C LEU A 3 -22.81 -16.10 8.18
N PRO A 4 -22.20 -17.31 8.21
CA PRO A 4 -20.78 -17.47 8.55
C PRO A 4 -19.84 -16.63 7.67
N VAL A 5 -20.17 -16.46 6.38
CA VAL A 5 -19.38 -15.66 5.45
C VAL A 5 -19.62 -14.17 5.69
N LEU A 6 -20.87 -13.77 5.92
CA LEU A 6 -21.26 -12.37 6.16
C LEU A 6 -20.67 -11.79 7.45
N TYR A 7 -20.57 -12.60 8.51
CA TYR A 7 -20.05 -12.16 9.82
C TYR A 7 -18.57 -12.44 10.01
N LYS A 8 -17.87 -13.03 9.03
CA LYS A 8 -16.42 -13.25 9.12
C LYS A 8 -15.66 -11.95 9.39
N HIS A 9 -16.16 -10.84 8.85
CA HIS A 9 -15.58 -9.51 8.95
C HIS A 9 -16.64 -8.47 9.32
N ILE A 10 -16.49 -7.83 10.47
CA ILE A 10 -17.36 -6.75 10.92
C ILE A 10 -16.68 -5.40 10.69
N ILE A 11 -17.39 -4.44 10.10
CA ILE A 11 -16.92 -3.07 9.87
C ILE A 11 -17.75 -2.10 10.73
N LEU A 12 -17.09 -1.43 11.67
CA LEU A 12 -17.67 -0.44 12.57
C LEU A 12 -17.23 0.96 12.13
N GLY A 13 -18.02 1.59 11.26
CA GLY A 13 -17.74 2.96 10.76
C GLY A 13 -18.80 4.00 11.09
N HIS A 14 -20.06 3.59 11.26
CA HIS A 14 -21.18 4.49 11.45
C HIS A 14 -21.81 4.26 12.83
N ARG A 15 -21.95 5.33 13.63
CA ARG A 15 -22.42 5.26 15.02
C ARG A 15 -23.74 4.51 15.17
N GLN A 16 -24.68 4.72 14.24
CA GLN A 16 -25.97 4.04 14.26
C GLN A 16 -25.83 2.54 14.03
N HIS A 17 -24.96 2.10 13.11
CA HIS A 17 -24.72 0.68 12.85
C HIS A 17 -24.03 0.01 14.03
N THR A 18 -23.09 0.71 14.69
CA THR A 18 -22.46 0.21 15.91
C THR A 18 -23.48 -0.01 17.02
N LYS A 19 -24.39 0.94 17.25
CA LYS A 19 -25.48 0.80 18.24
C LYS A 19 -26.46 -0.32 17.89
N GLN A 20 -26.81 -0.45 16.60
CA GLN A 20 -27.68 -1.53 16.14
C GLN A 20 -27.03 -2.90 16.34
N LEU A 21 -25.72 -3.01 16.10
CA LEU A 21 -24.99 -4.24 16.37
C LEU A 21 -24.95 -4.53 17.87
N GLU A 22 -24.66 -3.54 18.71
CA GLU A 22 -24.68 -3.66 20.16
C GLU A 22 -26.04 -4.18 20.67
N GLN A 23 -27.14 -3.54 20.27
CA GLN A 23 -28.49 -3.96 20.61
C GLN A 23 -28.80 -5.37 20.07
N GLY A 24 -28.42 -5.65 18.83
CA GLY A 24 -28.60 -6.96 18.21
C GLY A 24 -27.87 -8.07 18.97
N LEU A 25 -26.63 -7.82 19.40
CA LEU A 25 -25.84 -8.77 20.18
C LEU A 25 -26.39 -8.95 21.60
N SER A 26 -27.08 -7.96 22.18
CA SER A 26 -27.72 -8.09 23.49
C SER A 26 -29.06 -8.83 23.43
N GLU A 27 -29.85 -8.65 22.38
CA GLU A 27 -31.23 -9.15 22.30
C GLU A 27 -31.35 -10.46 21.51
N ASN A 28 -30.44 -10.74 20.58
CA ASN A 28 -30.53 -11.88 19.66
C ASN A 28 -29.43 -12.91 19.91
N ASN A 29 -29.78 -13.99 20.62
CA ASN A 29 -28.88 -15.10 20.93
C ASN A 29 -28.26 -15.75 19.69
N TYR A 30 -29.03 -15.87 18.61
CA TYR A 30 -28.53 -16.47 17.37
C TYR A 30 -27.50 -15.56 16.70
N LEU A 31 -27.75 -14.25 16.64
CA LEU A 31 -26.76 -13.29 16.13
C LEU A 31 -25.49 -13.31 16.97
N LYS A 32 -25.63 -13.31 18.30
CA LYS A 32 -24.49 -13.39 19.24
C LYS A 32 -23.67 -14.66 19.02
N GLN A 33 -24.32 -15.81 18.88
CA GLN A 33 -23.63 -17.07 18.58
C GLN A 33 -22.87 -17.00 17.25
N ILE A 34 -23.55 -16.59 16.17
CA ILE A 34 -22.93 -16.50 14.84
C ILE A 34 -21.78 -15.49 14.82
N ALA A 35 -21.98 -14.30 15.38
CA ALA A 35 -20.93 -13.30 15.42
C ALA A 35 -19.74 -13.78 16.27
N GLY A 36 -19.98 -14.39 17.42
CA GLY A 36 -18.92 -14.92 18.28
C GLY A 36 -18.14 -16.07 17.67
N GLU A 37 -18.81 -17.00 16.99
CA GLU A 37 -18.18 -18.16 16.34
C GLU A 37 -17.37 -17.75 15.11
N TYR A 38 -17.91 -16.88 14.25
CA TYR A 38 -17.37 -16.69 12.90
C TYR A 38 -16.58 -15.39 12.71
N THR A 39 -16.72 -14.37 13.56
CA THR A 39 -15.99 -13.10 13.36
C THR A 39 -14.50 -13.28 13.65
N GLN A 40 -13.69 -13.13 12.60
CA GLN A 40 -12.22 -13.22 12.68
C GLN A 40 -11.55 -11.85 12.54
N THR A 41 -12.24 -10.92 11.88
CA THR A 41 -11.70 -9.61 11.52
C THR A 41 -12.65 -8.50 11.94
N VAL A 42 -12.11 -7.44 12.54
CA VAL A 42 -12.87 -6.23 12.84
C VAL A 42 -12.16 -5.01 12.26
N THR A 43 -12.89 -4.18 11.53
CA THR A 43 -12.41 -2.87 11.06
C THR A 43 -13.12 -1.74 11.78
N LEU A 44 -12.34 -0.83 12.35
CA LEU A 44 -12.79 0.43 12.92
C LEU A 44 -12.54 1.54 11.90
N ARG A 45 -13.60 2.12 11.33
CA ARG A 45 -13.53 3.32 10.46
C ARG A 45 -13.85 4.56 11.28
N CYS A 46 -12.92 5.49 11.41
CA CYS A 46 -13.03 6.51 12.43
C CYS A 46 -13.43 7.89 11.90
N ARG A 47 -14.64 8.30 12.31
CA ARG A 47 -14.94 9.71 12.58
C ARG A 47 -15.91 9.87 13.77
N HIS A 48 -16.73 8.84 14.04
CA HIS A 48 -17.84 8.90 15.02
C HIS A 48 -18.05 7.62 15.82
N VAL A 49 -16.99 6.86 16.02
CA VAL A 49 -17.01 5.66 16.85
C VAL A 49 -17.45 6.17 18.26
N GLY A 50 -18.40 5.49 18.94
CA GLY A 50 -19.02 5.89 20.23
C GLY A 50 -18.08 6.06 21.44
N SER A 51 -18.53 5.78 22.67
CA SER A 51 -17.64 5.79 23.85
C SER A 51 -16.99 4.41 24.03
N GLU A 52 -15.87 4.34 24.78
CA GLU A 52 -15.12 3.09 25.13
C GLU A 52 -16.02 1.91 25.47
N ARG A 53 -17.12 2.20 26.16
CA ARG A 53 -18.12 1.23 26.61
C ARG A 53 -18.75 0.43 25.48
N HIS A 54 -19.10 1.05 24.36
CA HIS A 54 -19.85 0.36 23.30
C HIS A 54 -19.00 -0.69 22.60
N TRP A 55 -17.74 -0.40 22.29
CA TRP A 55 -16.88 -1.39 21.63
C TRP A 55 -16.47 -2.49 22.57
N ARG A 56 -16.25 -2.15 23.85
CA ARG A 56 -15.92 -3.14 24.86
C ARG A 56 -16.99 -4.24 24.91
N PHE A 57 -18.26 -3.85 25.00
CA PHE A 57 -19.36 -4.81 24.96
C PHE A 57 -19.33 -5.67 23.69
N ILE A 58 -19.20 -5.03 22.51
CA ILE A 58 -19.19 -5.75 21.22
C ILE A 58 -18.02 -6.75 21.18
N PHE A 59 -16.79 -6.33 21.45
CA PHE A 59 -15.60 -7.18 21.38
C PHE A 59 -15.62 -8.32 22.40
N GLU A 60 -16.20 -8.11 23.59
CA GLU A 60 -16.41 -9.19 24.57
C GLU A 60 -17.31 -10.32 24.02
N GLN A 61 -18.16 -10.04 23.01
CA GLN A 61 -18.96 -11.06 22.32
C GLN A 61 -18.24 -11.72 21.13
N LEU A 62 -17.02 -11.28 20.80
CA LEU A 62 -16.28 -11.69 19.59
C LEU A 62 -14.91 -12.31 19.96
N PRO A 63 -14.88 -13.48 20.63
CA PRO A 63 -13.65 -14.08 21.14
C PRO A 63 -12.67 -14.53 20.04
N ASN A 64 -13.13 -14.71 18.80
CA ASN A 64 -12.33 -15.23 17.69
C ASN A 64 -11.71 -14.15 16.81
N VAL A 65 -11.75 -12.87 17.22
CA VAL A 65 -11.13 -11.77 16.46
C VAL A 65 -9.62 -11.82 16.59
N HIS A 66 -8.93 -12.21 15.51
CA HIS A 66 -7.48 -12.28 15.46
C HIS A 66 -6.86 -11.15 14.62
N GLN A 67 -7.66 -10.45 13.82
CA GLN A 67 -7.21 -9.36 12.96
C GLN A 67 -7.95 -8.07 13.25
N LEU A 68 -7.21 -7.02 13.54
CA LEU A 68 -7.74 -5.70 13.86
C LEU A 68 -7.29 -4.68 12.82
N TYR A 69 -8.26 -3.92 12.32
CA TYR A 69 -8.04 -2.93 11.28
C TYR A 69 -8.47 -1.55 11.76
N PHE A 70 -7.62 -0.54 11.63
CA PHE A 70 -7.96 0.87 11.78
C PHE A 70 -7.94 1.54 10.41
N ARG A 71 -9.00 2.29 10.09
CA ARG A 71 -9.15 2.93 8.78
C ARG A 71 -9.67 4.34 8.91
N ASP A 72 -9.17 5.22 8.04
CA ASP A 72 -9.71 6.56 7.79
C ASP A 72 -9.75 7.46 9.05
N ASP A 73 -8.80 7.27 9.99
CA ASP A 73 -8.70 8.04 11.25
C ASP A 73 -7.51 9.03 11.23
N MET A 74 -7.77 10.30 10.91
CA MET A 74 -6.74 11.34 10.89
C MET A 74 -6.29 11.81 12.27
N THR A 75 -6.81 11.21 13.35
CA THR A 75 -6.53 11.55 14.74
C THR A 75 -6.29 10.30 15.59
N LEU A 76 -5.75 9.24 14.99
CA LEU A 76 -5.60 7.96 15.66
C LEU A 76 -4.52 8.02 16.73
N SER A 77 -4.91 8.00 18.00
CA SER A 77 -3.92 8.03 19.08
C SER A 77 -3.40 6.65 19.43
N ILE A 78 -2.13 6.58 19.84
CA ILE A 78 -1.54 5.34 20.39
C ILE A 78 -2.38 4.80 21.55
N LYS A 79 -2.88 5.68 22.42
CA LYS A 79 -3.75 5.32 23.54
C LYS A 79 -4.99 4.56 23.07
N LYS A 80 -5.65 5.03 22.02
CA LYS A 80 -6.83 4.38 21.44
C LYS A 80 -6.49 3.00 20.85
N ILE A 81 -5.35 2.88 20.16
CA ILE A 81 -4.87 1.59 19.65
C ILE A 81 -4.67 0.60 20.81
N GLN A 82 -3.96 1.03 21.86
CA GLN A 82 -3.67 0.20 23.05
C GLN A 82 -4.95 -0.19 23.81
N GLN A 83 -5.89 0.74 23.97
CA GLN A 83 -7.19 0.45 24.57
C GLN A 83 -7.96 -0.64 23.81
N VAL A 84 -8.04 -0.55 22.48
CA VAL A 84 -8.74 -1.57 21.68
C VAL A 84 -8.00 -2.91 21.75
N LEU A 85 -6.67 -2.91 21.63
CA LEU A 85 -5.87 -4.14 21.75
C LEU A 85 -6.02 -4.80 23.13
N SER A 86 -6.21 -4.02 24.21
CA SER A 86 -6.45 -4.56 25.55
C SER A 86 -7.76 -5.35 25.67
N ILE A 87 -8.75 -5.04 24.81
CA ILE A 87 -10.04 -5.72 24.77
C ILE A 87 -9.98 -6.95 23.86
N VAL A 88 -9.03 -7.00 22.93
CA VAL A 88 -8.83 -8.09 21.96
C VAL A 88 -7.42 -8.73 22.15
N PRO A 89 -7.14 -9.32 23.32
CA PRO A 89 -5.79 -9.81 23.65
C PRO A 89 -5.32 -10.99 22.79
N GLN A 90 -6.20 -11.60 22.00
CA GLN A 90 -5.92 -12.68 21.05
C GLN A 90 -5.54 -12.19 19.65
N ALA A 91 -5.62 -10.89 19.38
CA ALA A 91 -5.22 -10.33 18.10
C ALA A 91 -3.75 -10.65 17.79
N THR A 92 -3.50 -11.01 16.53
CA THR A 92 -2.18 -11.35 15.99
C THR A 92 -1.74 -10.41 14.87
N LEU A 93 -2.71 -9.77 14.20
CA LEU A 93 -2.48 -8.83 13.11
C LEU A 93 -3.10 -7.47 13.44
N LEU A 94 -2.30 -6.42 13.27
CA LEU A 94 -2.72 -5.02 13.33
C LEU A 94 -2.50 -4.36 11.96
N ASP A 95 -3.57 -3.92 11.32
CA ASP A 95 -3.53 -3.21 10.04
C ASP A 95 -4.09 -1.80 10.22
N ILE A 96 -3.32 -0.78 9.88
CA ILE A 96 -3.68 0.63 10.01
C ILE A 96 -3.55 1.23 8.62
N ARG A 97 -4.63 1.78 8.06
CA ARG A 97 -4.58 2.49 6.78
C ARG A 97 -5.32 3.80 6.73
N TYR A 98 -4.77 4.76 5.98
CA TYR A 98 -5.36 6.10 5.82
C TYR A 98 -5.56 6.79 7.18
N CYS A 99 -4.54 6.71 8.03
CA CYS A 99 -4.59 7.23 9.39
C CYS A 99 -3.43 8.20 9.64
N ASN A 100 -3.57 9.06 10.64
CA ASN A 100 -2.46 9.82 11.20
C ASN A 100 -2.30 9.43 12.67
N ILE A 101 -1.17 8.79 12.99
CA ILE A 101 -0.88 8.26 14.32
C ILE A 101 -0.26 9.35 15.19
N ASN A 102 -1.00 9.72 16.22
CA ASN A 102 -0.60 10.75 17.17
C ASN A 102 -0.16 10.15 18.52
N ASN A 103 0.75 10.86 19.16
CA ASN A 103 1.19 10.58 20.52
C ASN A 103 0.46 11.53 21.48
N ASP A 104 -0.51 11.00 22.23
CA ASP A 104 -1.45 11.84 23.00
C ASP A 104 -1.12 11.96 24.50
N ASP A 105 -0.20 11.16 25.07
CA ASP A 105 0.09 11.20 26.53
C ASP A 105 1.46 10.57 26.87
N GLU A 106 2.05 10.93 28.03
CA GLU A 106 3.31 10.37 28.58
C GLU A 106 3.17 8.95 29.18
N ASP A 107 1.98 8.35 29.12
CA ASP A 107 1.73 7.05 29.74
C ASP A 107 2.65 5.93 29.20
N LYS A 108 2.98 4.99 30.10
CA LYS A 108 3.80 3.81 29.77
C LYS A 108 3.11 2.98 28.68
N SER A 109 3.91 2.55 27.71
CA SER A 109 3.47 1.63 26.67
C SER A 109 2.96 0.32 27.26
N MET A 110 1.73 -0.06 26.93
CA MET A 110 1.22 -1.41 27.17
C MET A 110 1.84 -2.39 26.17
N LEU A 111 2.08 -3.64 26.57
CA LEU A 111 2.69 -4.67 25.73
C LEU A 111 1.64 -5.65 25.19
N PHE A 112 1.63 -5.85 23.87
CA PHE A 112 0.74 -6.76 23.15
C PHE A 112 1.58 -7.80 22.40
N THR A 113 2.13 -8.75 23.15
CA THR A 113 3.13 -9.73 22.67
C THR A 113 2.60 -10.77 21.68
N LYS A 114 1.27 -10.87 21.51
CA LYS A 114 0.65 -11.75 20.50
C LYS A 114 0.57 -11.13 19.11
N ILE A 115 0.70 -9.80 19.00
CA ILE A 115 0.76 -9.14 17.70
C ILE A 115 2.11 -9.50 17.06
N THR A 116 2.02 -10.16 15.92
CA THR A 116 3.16 -10.65 15.14
C THR A 116 3.19 -10.03 13.75
N GLU A 117 2.08 -9.46 13.28
CA GLU A 117 1.96 -8.82 11.98
C GLU A 117 1.50 -7.37 12.14
N LEU A 118 2.26 -6.42 11.57
CA LEU A 118 1.92 -5.00 11.55
C LEU A 118 1.93 -4.46 10.11
N ASN A 119 0.82 -3.90 9.67
CA ASN A 119 0.71 -3.24 8.38
C ASN A 119 0.34 -1.77 8.57
N LEU A 120 1.22 -0.87 8.13
CA LEU A 120 0.97 0.56 8.05
C LEU A 120 0.95 0.97 6.58
N MET A 121 -0.19 1.39 6.07
CA MET A 121 -0.30 1.90 4.69
C MET A 121 -0.97 3.25 4.72
N TRP A 122 -0.50 4.23 3.97
CA TRP A 122 -1.06 5.58 3.99
C TRP A 122 -1.20 6.13 5.40
N THR A 123 -0.18 5.88 6.20
CA THR A 123 -0.22 6.14 7.63
C THR A 123 0.90 7.10 8.00
N ASP A 124 0.50 8.30 8.37
CA ASP A 124 1.41 9.33 8.85
C ASP A 124 1.68 9.09 10.34
N PHE A 125 2.88 9.42 10.80
CA PHE A 125 3.28 9.24 12.18
C PHE A 125 4.49 10.11 12.51
N SER A 126 4.54 10.60 13.75
CA SER A 126 5.78 11.18 14.29
C SER A 126 6.74 10.12 14.81
N GLN A 127 8.02 10.48 14.96
CA GLN A 127 9.04 9.60 15.54
C GLN A 127 8.63 9.03 16.93
N GLU A 128 8.03 9.85 17.79
CA GLU A 128 7.59 9.38 19.12
C GLU A 128 6.37 8.47 19.04
N ALA A 129 5.43 8.77 18.15
CA ALA A 129 4.24 7.93 17.94
C ALA A 129 4.63 6.54 17.44
N ILE A 130 5.47 6.46 16.40
CA ILE A 130 5.90 5.18 15.83
C ILE A 130 6.76 4.38 16.82
N LYS A 131 7.60 5.06 17.61
CA LYS A 131 8.36 4.44 18.69
C LYS A 131 7.46 3.78 19.72
N LYS A 132 6.42 4.47 20.19
CA LYS A 132 5.47 3.89 21.15
C LYS A 132 4.66 2.75 20.55
N LEU A 133 4.32 2.83 19.26
CA LEU A 133 3.66 1.72 18.58
C LEU A 133 4.56 0.47 18.59
N PHE A 134 5.81 0.58 18.15
CA PHE A 134 6.74 -0.55 18.17
C PHE A 134 7.06 -1.05 19.58
N GLN A 135 7.15 -0.16 20.58
CA GLN A 135 7.25 -0.56 21.99
C GLN A 135 6.04 -1.38 22.43
N SER A 136 4.85 -1.08 21.90
CA SER A 136 3.62 -1.80 22.22
C SER A 136 3.55 -3.19 21.60
N VAL A 137 4.22 -3.42 20.48
CA VAL A 137 4.20 -4.68 19.73
C VAL A 137 5.63 -5.17 19.42
N PRO A 138 6.43 -5.58 20.42
CA PRO A 138 7.84 -5.89 20.20
C PRO A 138 8.10 -7.22 19.46
N ASN A 139 7.11 -8.13 19.41
CA ASN A 139 7.26 -9.49 18.87
C ASN A 139 6.91 -9.61 17.38
N LEU A 140 7.04 -8.54 16.60
CA LEU A 140 6.71 -8.57 15.18
C LEU A 140 7.61 -9.55 14.42
N LYS A 141 6.94 -10.36 13.59
CA LYS A 141 7.50 -11.27 12.60
C LYS A 141 7.33 -10.74 11.20
N GLY A 142 6.19 -10.11 10.90
CA GLY A 142 5.96 -9.42 9.65
C GLY A 142 5.64 -7.95 9.84
N VAL A 143 6.28 -7.11 9.02
CA VAL A 143 6.08 -5.66 9.01
C VAL A 143 5.95 -5.15 7.59
N THR A 144 4.84 -4.45 7.33
CA THR A 144 4.64 -3.67 6.11
C THR A 144 4.62 -2.19 6.46
N LEU A 145 5.58 -1.43 5.94
CA LEU A 145 5.62 0.02 5.98
C LEU A 145 5.41 0.53 4.56
N GLY A 146 4.14 0.75 4.19
CA GLY A 146 3.74 1.29 2.89
C GLY A 146 3.88 2.80 2.80
N ALA A 147 3.49 3.33 1.65
CA ALA A 147 3.45 4.76 1.34
C ALA A 147 2.78 5.58 2.45
N ASN A 148 3.28 6.77 2.77
CA ASN A 148 2.71 7.77 3.68
C ASN A 148 2.98 9.20 3.18
N HIS A 149 2.34 10.20 3.80
CA HIS A 149 2.59 11.62 3.54
C HIS A 149 3.36 12.28 4.70
N ASN A 150 4.31 11.56 5.33
CA ASN A 150 5.12 12.15 6.39
C ASN A 150 5.88 13.36 5.85
N LYS A 151 5.51 14.56 6.34
CA LYS A 151 6.04 15.84 5.83
C LYS A 151 7.35 16.25 6.49
N LYS A 152 7.73 15.59 7.59
CA LYS A 152 8.94 15.95 8.33
C LYS A 152 10.12 15.13 7.81
N PRO A 153 11.26 15.79 7.51
CA PRO A 153 12.45 15.11 7.01
C PRO A 153 12.90 14.01 7.97
N MET A 154 13.35 12.88 7.40
CA MET A 154 13.93 11.73 8.12
C MET A 154 12.98 10.98 9.07
N GLU A 155 11.68 11.30 9.17
CA GLU A 155 10.77 10.53 10.04
C GLU A 155 10.65 9.06 9.59
N ASN A 156 10.66 8.83 8.28
CA ASN A 156 10.63 7.49 7.71
C ASN A 156 11.95 6.72 7.96
N ASP A 157 13.11 7.38 7.80
CA ASP A 157 14.39 6.79 8.20
C ASP A 157 14.44 6.47 9.70
N ALA A 158 13.99 7.40 10.55
CA ALA A 158 13.96 7.21 11.99
C ALA A 158 13.06 6.04 12.39
N ALA A 159 11.90 5.88 11.75
CA ALA A 159 11.01 4.74 11.97
C ALA A 159 11.70 3.41 11.70
N LEU A 160 12.49 3.31 10.63
CA LEU A 160 13.25 2.10 10.31
C LEU A 160 14.34 1.78 11.36
N TYR A 161 15.09 2.78 11.83
CA TYR A 161 16.07 2.58 12.90
C TYR A 161 15.41 2.17 14.22
N ILE A 162 14.27 2.77 14.55
CA ILE A 162 13.51 2.45 15.76
C ILE A 162 12.93 1.04 15.68
N MET A 163 12.36 0.66 14.54
CA MET A 163 11.85 -0.69 14.29
C MET A 163 12.94 -1.73 14.50
N GLN A 164 14.13 -1.53 13.91
CA GLN A 164 15.28 -2.41 14.09
C GLN A 164 15.64 -2.60 15.58
N ALA A 165 15.62 -1.51 16.36
CA ALA A 165 15.98 -1.55 17.77
C ALA A 165 14.93 -2.22 18.67
N LEU A 166 13.64 -2.06 18.33
CA LEU A 166 12.52 -2.49 19.19
C LEU A 166 11.87 -3.81 18.75
N CYS A 167 12.00 -4.18 17.49
CA CYS A 167 11.38 -5.35 16.88
C CYS A 167 12.48 -6.23 16.23
N PRO A 168 13.37 -6.85 17.02
CA PRO A 168 14.55 -7.54 16.47
C PRO A 168 14.22 -8.85 15.74
N SER A 169 12.99 -9.36 15.84
CA SER A 169 12.58 -10.68 15.36
C SER A 169 11.87 -10.68 13.99
N VAL A 170 11.93 -9.57 13.24
CA VAL A 170 11.26 -9.43 11.95
C VAL A 170 11.89 -10.36 10.91
N GLU A 171 11.06 -11.20 10.29
CA GLU A 171 11.42 -12.18 9.26
C GLU A 171 10.79 -11.82 7.90
N LYS A 172 9.68 -11.08 7.90
CA LYS A 172 8.99 -10.60 6.69
C LYS A 172 8.95 -9.08 6.70
N LEU A 173 9.52 -8.46 5.68
CA LEU A 173 9.66 -7.02 5.62
C LEU A 173 9.23 -6.49 4.26
N SER A 174 8.26 -5.58 4.25
CA SER A 174 7.83 -4.85 3.06
C SER A 174 7.98 -3.34 3.30
N ILE A 175 8.80 -2.66 2.50
CA ILE A 175 9.04 -1.21 2.63
C ILE A 175 8.75 -0.51 1.30
N SER A 176 7.72 0.35 1.33
CA SER A 176 7.37 1.28 0.25
C SER A 176 7.26 2.72 0.76
N LEU A 177 8.02 3.06 1.82
CA LEU A 177 8.07 4.41 2.42
C LEU A 177 8.78 5.41 1.50
N GLN A 178 8.28 6.65 1.50
CA GLN A 178 8.83 7.81 0.82
C GLN A 178 10.12 8.29 1.49
N GLN A 179 10.99 8.91 0.68
CA GLN A 179 12.10 9.73 1.16
C GLN A 179 13.00 9.00 2.18
N VAL A 180 13.13 7.68 2.05
CA VAL A 180 14.06 6.88 2.83
C VAL A 180 15.39 6.83 2.08
N LYS A 181 16.49 7.09 2.78
CA LYS A 181 17.82 6.99 2.17
C LYS A 181 18.16 5.54 1.87
N GLU A 182 18.83 5.33 0.74
CA GLU A 182 19.38 4.03 0.36
C GLU A 182 20.26 3.42 1.46
N SER A 183 21.18 4.23 2.01
CA SER A 183 22.02 3.83 3.14
C SER A 183 21.26 3.40 4.41
N THR A 184 20.05 3.91 4.64
CA THR A 184 19.20 3.48 5.77
C THR A 184 18.64 2.08 5.50
N LEU A 185 18.18 1.82 4.27
CA LEU A 185 17.70 0.49 3.87
C LEU A 185 18.82 -0.55 3.94
N CYS A 186 20.02 -0.23 3.46
CA CYS A 186 21.19 -1.11 3.57
C CYS A 186 21.50 -1.49 5.03
N LYS A 187 21.39 -0.54 5.97
CA LYS A 187 21.58 -0.82 7.41
C LYS A 187 20.48 -1.71 7.99
N VAL A 188 19.23 -1.55 7.55
CA VAL A 188 18.12 -2.42 7.95
C VAL A 188 18.35 -3.86 7.46
N LEU A 189 18.80 -4.02 6.21
CA LEU A 189 19.17 -5.33 5.66
C LEU A 189 20.34 -5.94 6.43
N ALA A 190 21.37 -5.15 6.75
CA ALA A 190 22.50 -5.61 7.55
C ALA A 190 22.09 -6.04 8.98
N ALA A 191 21.08 -5.38 9.55
CA ALA A 191 20.64 -5.64 10.91
C ALA A 191 19.83 -6.93 11.05
N TYR A 192 18.90 -7.18 10.14
CA TYR A 192 18.09 -8.41 10.14
C TYR A 192 18.81 -9.56 9.44
N ASN A 193 19.66 -9.27 8.45
CA ASN A 193 20.62 -10.20 7.85
C ASN A 193 19.95 -11.51 7.42
N GLN A 194 20.50 -12.66 7.84
CA GLN A 194 20.04 -13.99 7.48
C GLN A 194 18.67 -14.39 8.04
N GLN A 195 18.06 -13.59 8.91
CA GLN A 195 16.75 -13.93 9.47
C GLN A 195 15.59 -13.55 8.54
N LEU A 196 15.83 -12.65 7.57
CA LEU A 196 14.81 -12.29 6.60
C LEU A 196 14.51 -13.47 5.68
N VAL A 197 13.23 -13.82 5.62
CA VAL A 197 12.66 -14.88 4.79
C VAL A 197 11.90 -14.29 3.61
N GLU A 198 11.19 -13.17 3.83
CA GLU A 198 10.45 -12.46 2.81
C GLU A 198 10.85 -10.98 2.82
N LEU A 199 11.23 -10.46 1.66
CA LEU A 199 11.63 -9.07 1.49
C LEU A 199 10.92 -8.46 0.28
N SER A 200 10.30 -7.31 0.48
CA SER A 200 9.77 -6.46 -0.58
C SER A 200 10.23 -5.03 -0.37
N LEU A 201 10.84 -4.43 -1.39
CA LEU A 201 11.36 -3.07 -1.29
C LEU A 201 11.23 -2.32 -2.60
N ARG A 202 11.17 -0.99 -2.48
CA ARG A 202 11.40 -0.06 -3.58
C ARG A 202 12.82 0.49 -3.48
N CYS A 203 13.52 0.59 -4.61
CA CYS A 203 14.83 1.23 -4.68
C CYS A 203 15.03 1.96 -6.02
N GLU A 204 15.89 2.98 -5.98
CA GLU A 204 16.30 3.75 -7.14
C GLU A 204 17.76 3.48 -7.52
N GLY A 205 18.61 3.12 -6.54
CA GLY A 205 20.02 2.81 -6.72
C GLY A 205 20.35 1.31 -6.62
N ASP A 206 21.62 1.01 -6.90
CA ASP A 206 22.17 -0.36 -6.95
C ASP A 206 22.79 -0.82 -5.62
N GLU A 207 23.04 0.08 -4.66
CA GLU A 207 23.63 -0.28 -3.36
C GLU A 207 22.73 -1.24 -2.58
N ILE A 208 21.41 -1.06 -2.66
CA ILE A 208 20.45 -1.98 -2.03
C ILE A 208 20.53 -3.37 -2.66
N ILE A 209 20.63 -3.47 -3.98
CA ILE A 209 20.72 -4.77 -4.67
C ILE A 209 21.98 -5.51 -4.21
N LYS A 210 23.11 -4.80 -4.11
CA LYS A 210 24.36 -5.33 -3.55
C LYS A 210 24.22 -5.72 -2.07
N ALA A 211 23.50 -4.94 -1.28
CA ALA A 211 23.26 -5.25 0.13
C ALA A 211 22.41 -6.51 0.30
N ILE A 212 21.42 -6.75 -0.56
CA ILE A 212 20.59 -7.96 -0.55
C ILE A 212 21.45 -9.21 -0.75
N SER A 213 22.30 -9.24 -1.78
CA SER A 213 23.17 -10.39 -2.06
C SER A 213 24.18 -10.63 -0.93
N HIS A 214 24.64 -9.56 -0.28
CA HIS A 214 25.62 -9.65 0.80
C HIS A 214 25.02 -10.17 2.13
N TYR A 215 23.89 -9.62 2.57
CA TYR A 215 23.34 -9.88 3.91
C TYR A 215 22.25 -10.97 3.92
N THR A 216 21.37 -11.02 2.92
CA THR A 216 20.08 -11.73 3.04
C THR A 216 20.04 -13.09 2.35
N LYS A 217 21.01 -13.96 2.67
CA LYS A 217 21.23 -15.24 1.98
C LYS A 217 20.12 -16.30 2.17
N SER A 218 19.31 -16.16 3.24
CA SER A 218 18.22 -17.09 3.59
C SER A 218 16.87 -16.71 2.97
N LEU A 219 16.81 -15.64 2.16
CA LEU A 219 15.57 -15.20 1.54
C LEU A 219 14.94 -16.32 0.71
N LYS A 220 13.63 -16.49 0.89
CA LYS A 220 12.80 -17.38 0.08
C LYS A 220 11.98 -16.59 -0.93
N HIS A 221 11.51 -15.41 -0.53
CA HIS A 221 10.68 -14.55 -1.35
C HIS A 221 11.29 -13.15 -1.43
N LEU A 222 11.57 -12.68 -2.64
CA LEU A 222 12.14 -11.36 -2.89
C LEU A 222 11.36 -10.63 -3.97
N VAL A 223 10.90 -9.42 -3.66
CA VAL A 223 10.27 -8.50 -4.61
C VAL A 223 11.02 -7.17 -4.60
N ILE A 224 11.59 -6.80 -5.73
CA ILE A 224 12.28 -5.52 -5.92
C ILE A 224 11.48 -4.68 -6.91
N ARG A 225 11.14 -3.45 -6.53
CA ARG A 225 10.56 -2.44 -7.43
C ARG A 225 11.62 -1.39 -7.71
N HIS A 226 12.12 -1.37 -8.94
CA HIS A 226 13.24 -0.53 -9.36
C HIS A 226 12.79 0.54 -10.36
N SER A 227 13.15 1.79 -10.10
CA SER A 227 12.89 2.93 -10.99
C SER A 227 14.13 3.55 -11.64
N GLY A 228 15.34 3.27 -11.13
CA GLY A 228 16.60 3.81 -11.68
C GLY A 228 17.37 2.84 -12.57
N TYR A 229 18.62 3.18 -12.86
CA TYR A 229 19.58 2.25 -13.48
C TYR A 229 20.07 1.22 -12.45
N TYR A 230 20.17 -0.04 -12.85
CA TYR A 230 20.85 -1.09 -12.08
C TYR A 230 21.80 -1.87 -12.97
N ASP A 231 22.88 -2.39 -12.40
CA ASP A 231 23.76 -3.33 -13.10
C ASP A 231 23.13 -4.73 -13.07
N PRO A 232 22.85 -5.37 -14.22
CA PRO A 232 22.36 -6.75 -14.26
C PRO A 232 23.25 -7.74 -13.51
N ILE A 233 24.55 -7.46 -13.37
CA ILE A 233 25.48 -8.29 -12.60
C ILE A 233 25.08 -8.33 -11.12
N ASP A 234 24.64 -7.23 -10.53
CA ASP A 234 24.21 -7.20 -9.12
C ASP A 234 22.98 -8.08 -8.88
N VAL A 235 22.05 -8.10 -9.84
CA VAL A 235 20.89 -9.01 -9.80
C VAL A 235 21.32 -10.47 -9.93
N MET A 236 22.30 -10.75 -10.80
CA MET A 236 22.87 -12.09 -10.92
C MET A 236 23.58 -12.54 -9.65
N ASP A 237 24.23 -11.61 -8.94
CA ASP A 237 24.84 -11.88 -7.63
C ASP A 237 23.78 -12.16 -6.56
N VAL A 238 22.63 -11.47 -6.56
CA VAL A 238 21.48 -11.83 -5.70
C VAL A 238 21.03 -13.27 -5.98
N LEU A 239 20.83 -13.62 -7.25
CA LEU A 239 20.40 -14.98 -7.63
C LEU A 239 21.43 -16.06 -7.27
N ARG A 240 22.73 -15.72 -7.29
CA ARG A 240 23.82 -16.63 -6.91
C ARG A 240 23.91 -16.81 -5.40
N GLU A 241 23.83 -15.73 -4.64
CA GLU A 241 24.10 -15.73 -3.19
C GLU A 241 22.86 -16.11 -2.36
N CYS A 242 21.65 -15.75 -2.80
CA CYS A 242 20.39 -16.09 -2.14
C CYS A 242 19.91 -17.48 -2.59
N GLY A 243 20.68 -18.53 -2.31
CA GLY A 243 20.40 -19.90 -2.78
C GLY A 243 19.09 -20.54 -2.27
N SER A 244 18.42 -19.92 -1.30
CA SER A 244 17.11 -20.37 -0.78
C SER A 244 15.91 -19.76 -1.52
N LEU A 245 16.16 -18.89 -2.50
CA LEU A 245 15.13 -18.13 -3.18
C LEU A 245 14.27 -19.04 -4.05
N ASN A 246 12.97 -19.08 -3.77
CA ASN A 246 11.98 -19.84 -4.54
C ASN A 246 10.98 -18.93 -5.26
N HIS A 247 10.96 -17.65 -4.91
CA HIS A 247 10.18 -16.62 -5.58
C HIS A 247 11.00 -15.34 -5.70
N PHE A 248 11.18 -14.86 -6.93
CA PHE A 248 11.86 -13.61 -7.24
C PHE A 248 11.06 -12.83 -8.27
N GLU A 249 10.72 -11.59 -7.93
CA GLU A 249 10.12 -10.63 -8.85
C GLU A 249 10.96 -9.35 -8.85
N LEU A 250 11.49 -8.99 -10.01
CA LEU A 250 12.07 -7.68 -10.25
C LEU A 250 11.13 -6.92 -11.19
N TYR A 251 10.47 -5.92 -10.62
CA TYR A 251 9.63 -5.01 -11.37
C TYR A 251 10.44 -3.78 -11.76
N PHE A 252 10.47 -3.50 -13.06
CA PHE A 252 11.14 -2.33 -13.61
C PHE A 252 10.15 -1.52 -14.44
N LEU A 253 9.98 -0.26 -14.08
CA LEU A 253 9.20 0.70 -14.86
C LEU A 253 10.14 1.83 -15.28
N PRO A 254 10.40 1.99 -16.58
CA PRO A 254 11.34 2.99 -17.06
C PRO A 254 10.82 4.41 -16.86
N HIS A 255 11.68 5.27 -16.34
CA HIS A 255 11.48 6.72 -16.33
C HIS A 255 11.86 7.35 -17.67
N LEU A 256 11.02 8.28 -18.11
CA LEU A 256 11.33 9.17 -19.23
C LEU A 256 11.68 10.55 -18.64
N THR A 257 12.92 10.99 -18.86
CA THR A 257 13.56 12.11 -18.16
C THR A 257 13.59 13.41 -18.98
N ASN A 258 12.98 13.43 -20.17
CA ASN A 258 12.82 14.64 -20.97
C ASN A 258 11.66 14.51 -21.97
N GLY A 259 11.20 15.65 -22.50
CA GLY A 259 10.08 15.71 -23.43
C GLY A 259 10.26 14.86 -24.69
N TRP A 260 11.48 14.82 -25.23
CA TRP A 260 11.79 14.01 -26.40
C TRP A 260 11.60 12.51 -26.15
N GLN A 261 12.02 12.01 -24.98
CA GLN A 261 11.81 10.60 -24.62
C GLN A 261 10.33 10.25 -24.50
N VAL A 262 9.51 11.16 -23.94
CA VAL A 262 8.04 10.99 -23.87
C VAL A 262 7.44 10.92 -25.27
N ASP A 263 7.77 11.87 -26.14
CA ASP A 263 7.28 11.88 -27.52
C ASP A 263 7.72 10.63 -28.28
N GLN A 264 8.98 10.22 -28.16
CA GLN A 264 9.49 9.02 -28.81
C GLN A 264 8.82 7.74 -28.31
N ALA A 265 8.58 7.62 -27.00
CA ALA A 265 7.87 6.47 -26.44
C ALA A 265 6.44 6.35 -27.00
N ILE A 266 5.75 7.48 -27.18
CA ILE A 266 4.40 7.53 -27.76
C ILE A 266 4.42 7.24 -29.27
N LEU A 267 5.43 7.74 -29.99
CA LEU A 267 5.54 7.62 -31.44
C LEU A 267 5.99 6.22 -31.90
N SER A 268 6.92 5.60 -31.16
CA SER A 268 7.57 4.35 -31.58
C SER A 268 6.72 3.10 -31.35
N GLU A 269 5.71 3.16 -30.48
CA GLU A 269 4.86 2.02 -30.16
C GLU A 269 3.68 1.90 -31.13
N GLU A 270 3.76 0.91 -32.02
CA GLU A 270 2.76 0.70 -33.08
C GLU A 270 1.64 -0.24 -32.67
N ASP A 271 1.91 -1.25 -31.84
CA ASP A 271 0.98 -2.36 -31.57
C ASP A 271 0.59 -2.50 -30.11
N ARG A 272 1.06 -1.61 -29.24
CA ARG A 272 0.78 -1.62 -27.80
C ARG A 272 0.26 -0.27 -27.33
N VAL A 273 -0.52 -0.28 -26.26
CA VAL A 273 -0.92 0.94 -25.56
C VAL A 273 0.28 1.46 -24.77
N VAL A 274 0.62 2.73 -24.96
CA VAL A 274 1.60 3.43 -24.12
C VAL A 274 0.85 4.00 -22.93
N VAL A 275 1.09 3.45 -21.76
CA VAL A 275 0.55 3.93 -20.48
C VAL A 275 1.61 4.82 -19.84
N ILE A 276 1.28 6.07 -19.55
CA ILE A 276 2.21 6.99 -18.90
C ILE A 276 1.61 7.48 -17.59
N ARG A 277 2.35 7.25 -16.50
CA ARG A 277 2.07 7.86 -15.19
C ARG A 277 2.88 9.14 -15.07
N PHE A 278 2.19 10.28 -15.11
CA PHE A 278 2.72 11.60 -14.78
C PHE A 278 2.51 11.89 -13.30
N GLY A 279 3.58 12.21 -12.59
CA GLY A 279 3.53 12.63 -11.20
C GLY A 279 4.86 12.38 -10.51
N HIS A 280 4.97 12.73 -9.23
CA HIS A 280 6.22 12.57 -8.51
C HIS A 280 6.36 11.18 -7.92
N ASP A 281 7.54 10.57 -8.05
CA ASP A 281 7.84 9.26 -7.49
C ASP A 281 7.67 9.19 -5.98
N TRP A 282 7.95 10.31 -5.31
CA TRP A 282 7.78 10.50 -3.88
C TRP A 282 6.33 10.84 -3.48
N ASP A 283 5.46 11.19 -4.42
CA ASP A 283 4.07 11.45 -4.10
C ASP A 283 3.38 10.14 -3.71
N PRO A 284 2.68 10.08 -2.57
CA PRO A 284 2.10 8.83 -2.11
C PRO A 284 1.02 8.26 -3.04
N THR A 285 0.27 9.12 -3.75
CA THR A 285 -0.72 8.71 -4.76
C THR A 285 -0.04 8.07 -5.95
N CYS A 286 1.07 8.65 -6.40
CA CYS A 286 1.91 8.02 -7.42
C CYS A 286 2.45 6.69 -6.93
N MET A 287 2.91 6.56 -5.69
CA MET A 287 3.42 5.28 -5.18
C MET A 287 2.37 4.17 -5.22
N GLN A 288 1.14 4.44 -4.79
CA GLN A 288 0.09 3.41 -4.87
C GLN A 288 -0.25 3.05 -6.31
N MET A 289 -0.29 4.05 -7.21
CA MET A 289 -0.50 3.78 -8.62
C MET A 289 0.65 2.93 -9.20
N ASP A 290 1.89 3.29 -8.88
CA ASP A 290 3.09 2.59 -9.33
C ASP A 290 3.10 1.16 -8.81
N GLU A 291 2.73 0.90 -7.55
CA GLU A 291 2.57 -0.45 -6.99
C GLU A 291 1.61 -1.32 -7.83
N ILE A 292 0.51 -0.74 -8.31
CA ILE A 292 -0.40 -1.42 -9.23
C ILE A 292 0.27 -1.64 -10.58
N LEU A 293 0.82 -0.58 -11.18
CA LEU A 293 1.46 -0.61 -12.50
C LEU A 293 2.60 -1.63 -12.56
N TYR A 294 3.49 -1.64 -11.55
CA TYR A 294 4.57 -2.62 -11.42
C TYR A 294 4.01 -4.03 -11.45
N SER A 295 3.02 -4.33 -10.60
CA SER A 295 2.47 -5.67 -10.46
C SER A 295 1.70 -6.21 -11.69
N ILE A 296 1.37 -5.34 -12.65
CA ILE A 296 0.68 -5.70 -13.89
C ILE A 296 1.58 -5.58 -15.12
N ALA A 297 2.73 -4.91 -15.03
CA ALA A 297 3.61 -4.61 -16.16
C ALA A 297 3.90 -5.86 -17.00
N GLU A 298 4.28 -6.95 -16.33
CA GLU A 298 4.57 -8.24 -16.98
C GLU A 298 3.33 -8.91 -17.57
N LYS A 299 2.15 -8.72 -16.95
CA LYS A 299 0.87 -9.31 -17.40
C LYS A 299 0.35 -8.63 -18.66
N VAL A 300 0.58 -7.33 -18.80
CA VAL A 300 0.07 -6.52 -19.92
C VAL A 300 1.10 -6.31 -21.05
N LYS A 301 2.35 -6.76 -20.88
CA LYS A 301 3.48 -6.50 -21.79
C LYS A 301 3.23 -6.79 -23.27
N ASN A 302 2.33 -7.75 -23.56
CA ASN A 302 1.98 -8.18 -24.91
C ASN A 302 1.10 -7.16 -25.65
N PHE A 303 0.43 -6.25 -24.94
CA PHE A 303 -0.51 -5.27 -25.52
C PHE A 303 -0.41 -3.87 -24.91
N ALA A 304 0.46 -3.67 -23.91
CA ALA A 304 0.77 -2.37 -23.35
C ALA A 304 2.23 -2.28 -22.88
N VAL A 305 2.73 -1.06 -22.80
CA VAL A 305 4.00 -0.68 -22.19
C VAL A 305 3.73 0.46 -21.21
N ILE A 306 4.44 0.48 -20.08
CA ILE A 306 4.20 1.43 -19.00
C ILE A 306 5.47 2.25 -18.77
N TYR A 307 5.31 3.57 -18.69
CA TYR A 307 6.36 4.53 -18.41
C TYR A 307 5.99 5.44 -17.24
N LEU A 308 7.01 5.92 -16.54
CA LEU A 308 6.89 6.89 -15.45
C LEU A 308 7.50 8.22 -15.88
N VAL A 309 6.87 9.33 -15.52
CA VAL A 309 7.34 10.69 -15.82
C VAL A 309 7.18 11.56 -14.59
N ASP A 310 8.28 12.13 -14.11
CA ASP A 310 8.25 13.18 -13.08
C ASP A 310 7.89 14.54 -13.71
N ILE A 311 6.84 15.18 -13.19
CA ILE A 311 6.29 16.43 -13.75
C ILE A 311 7.13 17.67 -13.44
N THR A 312 8.10 17.58 -12.53
CA THR A 312 9.13 18.62 -12.32
C THR A 312 10.32 18.40 -13.22
N GLU A 313 10.73 17.15 -13.45
CA GLU A 313 11.82 16.84 -14.39
C GLU A 313 11.42 17.11 -15.85
N VAL A 314 10.18 16.75 -16.23
CA VAL A 314 9.64 16.91 -17.58
C VAL A 314 8.39 17.80 -17.57
N PRO A 315 8.54 19.13 -17.43
CA PRO A 315 7.41 20.05 -17.26
C PRO A 315 6.69 20.38 -18.58
N ASP A 316 7.24 19.99 -19.74
CA ASP A 316 6.76 20.36 -21.08
C ASP A 316 5.28 20.06 -21.31
N PHE A 317 4.78 18.99 -20.67
CA PHE A 317 3.40 18.51 -20.82
C PHE A 317 2.43 19.06 -19.79
N ASN A 318 2.90 19.74 -18.73
CA ASN A 318 2.06 20.12 -17.59
C ASN A 318 0.87 21.00 -18.00
N LYS A 319 1.13 21.98 -18.87
CA LYS A 319 0.06 22.85 -19.39
C LYS A 319 -0.78 22.16 -20.45
N MET A 320 -0.16 21.39 -21.34
CA MET A 320 -0.84 20.74 -22.46
C MET A 320 -1.85 19.70 -22.00
N TYR A 321 -1.45 18.88 -21.02
CA TYR A 321 -2.28 17.84 -20.45
C TYR A 321 -2.93 18.24 -19.13
N GLU A 322 -2.83 19.49 -18.67
CA GLU A 322 -3.42 19.97 -17.40
C GLU A 322 -3.02 19.09 -16.20
N LEU A 323 -1.72 18.80 -16.05
CA LEU A 323 -1.16 17.92 -15.02
C LEU A 323 -1.09 18.65 -13.66
N TYR A 324 -2.24 18.89 -13.05
CA TYR A 324 -2.37 19.59 -11.77
C TYR A 324 -2.59 18.65 -10.58
N ASP A 325 -3.10 17.45 -10.85
CA ASP A 325 -3.31 16.42 -9.83
C ASP A 325 -1.99 15.69 -9.52
N PRO A 326 -1.77 15.22 -8.28
CA PRO A 326 -0.51 14.60 -7.87
C PRO A 326 -0.09 13.39 -8.70
N CYS A 327 -1.06 12.58 -9.14
CA CYS A 327 -0.86 11.40 -9.96
C CYS A 327 -1.86 11.40 -11.11
N THR A 328 -1.36 11.36 -12.33
CA THR A 328 -2.15 11.30 -13.56
C THR A 328 -1.69 10.13 -14.42
N THR A 329 -2.59 9.22 -14.79
CA THR A 329 -2.32 8.14 -15.76
C THR A 329 -3.05 8.43 -17.06
N MET A 330 -2.31 8.42 -18.17
CA MET A 330 -2.80 8.65 -19.52
C MET A 330 -2.44 7.50 -20.45
N PHE A 331 -3.23 7.34 -21.52
CA PHE A 331 -3.12 6.23 -22.45
C PHE A 331 -2.95 6.75 -23.87
N PHE A 332 -1.97 6.20 -24.59
CA PHE A 332 -1.71 6.55 -25.98
C PHE A 332 -1.64 5.29 -26.84
N PHE A 333 -2.00 5.41 -28.11
CA PHE A 333 -1.90 4.33 -29.09
C PHE A 333 -1.65 4.94 -30.46
N ARG A 334 -0.53 4.59 -31.12
CA ARG A 334 -0.14 5.11 -32.45
C ARG A 334 -0.22 6.64 -32.54
N ASN A 335 0.49 7.31 -31.64
CA ASN A 335 0.53 8.78 -31.54
C ASN A 335 -0.84 9.46 -31.30
N LYS A 336 -1.82 8.73 -30.76
CA LYS A 336 -3.11 9.28 -30.38
C LYS A 336 -3.34 9.09 -28.89
N HIS A 337 -3.71 10.17 -28.22
CA HIS A 337 -4.26 10.11 -26.87
C HIS A 337 -5.63 9.42 -26.91
N ILE A 338 -5.81 8.39 -26.07
CA ILE A 338 -7.04 7.62 -25.97
C ILE A 338 -7.75 8.03 -24.68
N MET A 339 -8.93 8.62 -24.84
CA MET A 339 -9.80 9.01 -23.74
C MET A 339 -10.58 7.81 -23.21
N ILE A 340 -10.90 7.83 -21.92
CA ILE A 340 -11.70 6.79 -21.25
C ILE A 340 -12.84 7.48 -20.52
N ASP A 341 -14.08 7.16 -20.88
CA ASP A 341 -15.24 7.52 -20.07
C ASP A 341 -15.27 6.65 -18.81
N LEU A 342 -14.96 7.29 -17.69
CA LEU A 342 -14.90 6.71 -16.35
C LEU A 342 -16.12 7.10 -15.50
N GLY A 343 -17.05 7.91 -16.04
CA GLY A 343 -18.17 8.47 -15.27
C GLY A 343 -17.78 9.59 -14.29
N THR A 344 -16.52 10.03 -14.28
CA THR A 344 -16.00 11.10 -13.41
C THR A 344 -16.19 12.51 -13.98
N GLY A 345 -16.53 12.60 -15.27
CA GLY A 345 -16.60 13.86 -16.02
C GLY A 345 -15.27 14.28 -16.68
N ASN A 346 -14.14 13.69 -16.30
CA ASN A 346 -12.85 13.87 -16.98
C ASN A 346 -12.45 12.59 -17.72
N ASN A 347 -12.54 12.62 -19.05
CA ASN A 347 -12.23 11.45 -19.89
C ASN A 347 -10.77 11.41 -20.35
N ASN A 348 -9.99 12.47 -20.08
CA ASN A 348 -8.64 12.59 -20.60
C ASN A 348 -7.63 11.76 -19.83
N LYS A 349 -7.90 11.47 -18.56
CA LYS A 349 -6.93 10.90 -17.63
C LYS A 349 -7.59 10.22 -16.45
N ILE A 350 -6.84 9.33 -15.81
CA ILE A 350 -7.12 8.86 -14.45
C ILE A 350 -6.28 9.72 -13.50
N ASN A 351 -6.90 10.50 -12.62
CA ASN A 351 -6.21 11.43 -11.72
C ASN A 351 -6.26 11.00 -10.23
N TRP A 352 -6.43 9.69 -9.98
CA TRP A 352 -6.37 9.08 -8.65
C TRP A 352 -5.65 7.74 -8.73
N ALA A 353 -5.15 7.23 -7.60
CA ALA A 353 -4.63 5.88 -7.52
C ALA A 353 -5.76 4.85 -7.49
N LEU A 354 -5.73 3.85 -8.39
CA LEU A 354 -6.62 2.71 -8.29
C LEU A 354 -6.27 1.86 -7.05
N ASP A 355 -7.21 1.04 -6.60
CA ASP A 355 -7.01 0.14 -5.44
C ASP A 355 -6.89 -1.33 -5.87
N ASP A 356 -7.32 -1.66 -7.10
CA ASP A 356 -7.34 -3.03 -7.64
C ASP A 356 -6.51 -3.13 -8.92
N LYS A 357 -5.69 -4.17 -8.97
CA LYS A 357 -4.81 -4.52 -10.09
C LYS A 357 -5.62 -5.01 -11.29
N GLN A 358 -6.69 -5.77 -11.04
CA GLN A 358 -7.53 -6.29 -12.13
C GLN A 358 -8.26 -5.15 -12.84
N GLU A 359 -8.75 -4.16 -12.09
CA GLU A 359 -9.37 -2.95 -12.67
C GLU A 359 -8.43 -2.23 -13.64
N MET A 360 -7.14 -2.07 -13.29
CA MET A 360 -6.18 -1.45 -14.20
C MET A 360 -5.93 -2.31 -15.46
N ILE A 361 -5.83 -3.64 -15.32
CA ILE A 361 -5.68 -4.56 -16.48
C ILE A 361 -6.89 -4.43 -17.42
N ASP A 362 -8.10 -4.45 -16.88
CA ASP A 362 -9.34 -4.37 -17.64
C ASP A 362 -9.43 -3.03 -18.39
N LEU A 363 -9.04 -1.92 -17.74
CA LEU A 363 -8.98 -0.60 -18.38
C LEU A 363 -8.00 -0.56 -19.56
N ILE A 364 -6.77 -1.07 -19.36
CA ILE A 364 -5.77 -1.15 -20.44
C ILE A 364 -6.28 -2.04 -21.59
N GLU A 365 -6.95 -3.17 -21.30
CA GLU A 365 -7.51 -4.04 -22.33
C GLU A 365 -8.61 -3.34 -23.14
N ILE A 366 -9.51 -2.60 -22.48
CA ILE A 366 -10.58 -1.84 -23.14
C ILE A 366 -9.98 -0.76 -24.05
N VAL A 367 -8.97 -0.03 -23.57
CA VAL A 367 -8.22 0.95 -24.36
C VAL A 367 -7.61 0.27 -25.58
N TYR A 368 -6.89 -0.84 -25.39
CA TYR A 368 -6.25 -1.58 -26.47
C TYR A 368 -7.25 -2.02 -27.55
N ARG A 369 -8.35 -2.67 -27.13
CA ARG A 369 -9.40 -3.15 -28.04
C ARG A 369 -10.11 -2.01 -28.78
N GLY A 370 -10.35 -0.89 -28.10
CA GLY A 370 -10.99 0.29 -28.67
C GLY A 370 -10.09 1.03 -29.65
N ALA A 371 -8.84 1.29 -29.25
CA ALA A 371 -7.85 1.99 -30.05
C ALA A 371 -7.47 1.21 -31.32
N ARG A 372 -7.36 -0.13 -31.24
CA ARG A 372 -7.18 -0.98 -32.43
C ARG A 372 -8.33 -0.90 -33.44
N LYS A 373 -9.54 -0.56 -32.98
CA LYS A 373 -10.71 -0.30 -33.82
C LYS A 373 -10.81 1.16 -34.27
N GLY A 374 -9.78 1.98 -34.00
CA GLY A 374 -9.71 3.38 -34.39
C GLY A 374 -10.51 4.33 -33.48
N ARG A 375 -10.97 3.88 -32.30
CA ARG A 375 -11.71 4.74 -31.36
C ARG A 375 -10.74 5.59 -30.54
N GLY A 376 -10.99 6.90 -30.49
CA GLY A 376 -10.27 7.83 -29.60
C GLY A 376 -10.91 7.99 -28.21
N LEU A 377 -12.11 7.43 -27.99
CA LEU A 377 -12.80 7.38 -26.71
C LEU A 377 -13.33 5.95 -26.49
N VAL A 378 -13.05 5.39 -25.33
CA VAL A 378 -13.58 4.10 -24.87
C VAL A 378 -14.39 4.29 -23.60
N VAL A 379 -15.25 3.33 -23.26
CA VAL A 379 -16.10 3.39 -22.07
C VAL A 379 -15.65 2.30 -21.10
N SER A 380 -15.37 2.68 -19.85
CA SER A 380 -15.04 1.75 -18.77
C SER A 380 -16.22 0.80 -18.49
N LEU A 381 -15.94 -0.44 -18.12
CA LEU A 381 -16.96 -1.40 -17.66
C LEU A 381 -17.52 -1.03 -16.28
N LYS A 382 -16.76 -0.25 -15.50
CA LYS A 382 -17.09 0.19 -14.16
C LYS A 382 -17.27 1.71 -14.13
N ASP A 383 -18.31 2.17 -13.45
CA ASP A 383 -18.55 3.58 -13.18
C ASP A 383 -17.77 4.02 -11.93
N TYR A 384 -16.94 5.06 -12.08
CA TYR A 384 -16.15 5.67 -11.01
C TYR A 384 -16.77 6.99 -10.50
N SER A 385 -17.99 7.34 -10.90
CA SER A 385 -18.69 8.56 -10.48
C SER A 385 -18.77 8.73 -8.96
N THR A 386 -18.79 7.64 -8.19
CA THR A 386 -18.80 7.67 -6.73
C THR A 386 -17.48 8.11 -6.09
N LYS A 387 -16.36 8.13 -6.82
CA LYS A 387 -15.07 8.63 -6.28
C LYS A 387 -15.11 10.13 -5.96
N TYR A 388 -15.97 10.90 -6.64
CA TYR A 388 -16.18 12.33 -6.38
C TYR A 388 -17.46 12.65 -5.59
N LYS A 389 -18.17 11.63 -5.07
CA LYS A 389 -19.34 11.87 -4.21
C LYS A 389 -18.85 12.17 -2.79
N TYR A 390 -18.79 13.46 -2.49
CA TYR A 390 -18.53 14.03 -1.16
C TYR A 390 -19.62 13.72 -0.14
#